data_AF-A0A840SKL7-F1
#
_entry.id   AF-A0A840SKL7-F1
#
_cell.length_a   1.000
_cell.length_b   1.000
_cell.length_c   1.000
_cell.angle_alpha   90.00
_cell.angle_beta   90.00
_cell.angle_gamma   90.00
#
_symmetry.space_group_name_H-M   'P 1'
#
loop_
_entity.id
_entity.type
_entity.pdbx_description
1 polymer ?
#
loop_
_entity_poly.entity_id
_entity_poly.type
_entity_poly.pdbx_seq_one_letter_code
_entity_poly.pdbx_strand_id
1 'polypeptide(L)'
;MTGALLSRIGLARSLVIYRARPWLIPRLARFYRGIVGPGDLAFDIGAHVGNRTRALLAAGARVVAVEPQGLFRDFLRRDLPPGAVLVEAAVGARAGSARLAVSRLHPTVSSLAPGFAARMAAAPGFARVRWDAEEEVAVVTLDALIAAHGVPRFVKIDVEGHEAEVLAGLTRPVPWVAFEVLPAAPAVAQACVARLASLGRYRFNLVAGERPVFALPDWCSAEGILSALEAQAASGRPGDVYARLADG
;
A
#
# COMPACT_ATOMS: atom_id res chain seq x y z
N MET A 1 -28.69 -12.71 0.81
CA MET A 1 -27.67 -12.87 -0.24
C MET A 1 -26.52 -13.69 0.32
N THR A 2 -26.01 -14.68 -0.40
CA THR A 2 -24.90 -15.54 0.06
C THR A 2 -23.57 -14.78 0.12
N GLY A 3 -22.69 -15.10 1.07
CA GLY A 3 -21.39 -14.43 1.24
C GLY A 3 -20.53 -14.39 -0.04
N ALA A 4 -20.52 -15.48 -0.81
CA ALA A 4 -19.78 -15.57 -2.08
C ALA A 4 -20.28 -14.58 -3.16
N LEU A 5 -21.58 -14.24 -3.15
CA LEU A 5 -22.15 -13.27 -4.10
C LEU A 5 -21.69 -11.85 -3.76
N LEU A 6 -21.62 -11.52 -2.46
CA LEU A 6 -21.13 -10.21 -1.99
C LEU A 6 -19.66 -10.00 -2.38
N SER A 7 -18.81 -11.01 -2.18
CA SER A 7 -17.39 -10.94 -2.57
C SER A 7 -17.21 -10.74 -4.08
N ARG A 8 -18.00 -11.42 -4.93
CA ARG A 8 -17.98 -11.21 -6.39
C ARG A 8 -18.39 -9.80 -6.78
N ILE A 9 -19.42 -9.24 -6.13
CA ILE A 9 -19.84 -7.85 -6.35
C ILE A 9 -18.74 -6.88 -5.91
N GLY A 10 -18.09 -7.12 -4.77
CA GLY A 10 -16.97 -6.30 -4.28
C GLY A 10 -15.78 -6.31 -5.24
N LEU A 11 -15.41 -7.48 -5.78
CA LEU A 11 -14.38 -7.61 -6.82
C LEU A 11 -14.78 -6.85 -8.10
N ALA A 12 -16.00 -7.07 -8.61
CA ALA A 12 -16.48 -6.39 -9.82
C ALA A 12 -16.47 -4.87 -9.65
N ARG A 13 -16.92 -4.35 -8.50
CA ARG A 13 -16.87 -2.93 -8.17
C ARG A 13 -15.43 -2.40 -8.17
N SER A 14 -14.49 -3.14 -7.60
CA SER A 14 -13.07 -2.79 -7.60
C SER A 14 -12.51 -2.74 -9.01
N LEU A 15 -12.83 -3.73 -9.85
CA LEU A 15 -12.43 -3.73 -11.25
C LEU A 15 -13.01 -2.54 -12.01
N VAL A 16 -14.27 -2.18 -11.79
CA VAL A 16 -14.86 -0.99 -12.42
C VAL A 16 -14.14 0.28 -11.97
N ILE A 17 -13.96 0.48 -10.66
CA ILE A 17 -13.33 1.69 -10.12
C ILE A 17 -11.90 1.86 -10.65
N TYR A 18 -11.11 0.78 -10.61
CA TYR A 18 -9.67 0.90 -10.85
C TYR A 18 -9.22 0.48 -12.26
N ARG A 19 -9.98 -0.37 -12.98
CA ARG A 19 -9.61 -0.83 -14.33
C ARG A 19 -10.44 -0.26 -15.47
N ALA A 20 -11.63 0.29 -15.22
CA ALA A 20 -12.43 0.89 -16.30
C ALA A 20 -11.83 2.21 -16.84
N ARG A 21 -10.75 2.72 -16.23
CA ARG A 21 -10.08 3.97 -16.60
C ARG A 21 -8.71 3.65 -17.23
N PRO A 22 -8.63 3.34 -18.54
CA PRO A 22 -7.42 2.82 -19.19
C PRO A 22 -6.22 3.76 -19.14
N TRP A 23 -6.43 5.07 -18.95
CA TRP A 23 -5.37 6.07 -18.82
C TRP A 23 -4.68 6.10 -17.45
N LEU A 24 -5.24 5.47 -16.40
CA LEU A 24 -4.65 5.51 -15.06
C LEU A 24 -3.32 4.79 -15.00
N ILE A 25 -3.23 3.58 -15.57
CA ILE A 25 -2.00 2.78 -15.54
C ILE A 25 -0.86 3.47 -16.29
N PRO A 26 -1.02 3.95 -17.55
CA PRO A 26 0.05 4.67 -18.24
C PRO A 26 0.48 5.95 -17.53
N ARG A 27 -0.47 6.68 -16.93
CA ARG A 27 -0.18 7.90 -16.17
C ARG A 27 0.65 7.59 -14.91
N LEU A 28 0.26 6.56 -14.18
CA LEU A 28 0.98 6.12 -12.98
C LEU A 28 2.34 5.53 -13.34
N ALA A 29 2.44 4.78 -14.44
CA ALA A 29 3.70 4.26 -14.95
C ALA A 29 4.69 5.39 -15.31
N ARG A 30 4.22 6.48 -15.93
CA ARG A 30 5.05 7.66 -16.21
C ARG A 30 5.62 8.26 -14.92
N PHE A 31 4.82 8.34 -13.87
CA PHE A 31 5.29 8.79 -12.57
C PHE A 31 6.33 7.83 -11.97
N TYR A 32 6.06 6.53 -11.99
CA TYR A 32 7.01 5.53 -11.47
C TYR A 32 8.32 5.44 -12.24
N ARG A 33 8.39 5.82 -13.52
CA ARG A 33 9.66 5.94 -14.25
C ARG A 33 10.65 6.95 -13.65
N GLY A 34 10.18 7.87 -12.81
CA GLY A 34 11.04 8.75 -12.02
C GLY A 34 11.63 8.11 -10.76
N ILE A 35 11.17 6.90 -10.40
CA ILE A 35 11.50 6.19 -9.16
C ILE A 35 12.24 4.87 -9.46
N VAL A 36 11.75 4.11 -10.45
CA VAL A 36 12.29 2.81 -10.87
C VAL A 36 12.75 2.86 -12.33
N GLY A 37 13.81 2.11 -12.65
CA GLY A 37 14.31 1.88 -14.00
C GLY A 37 14.10 0.45 -14.50
N PRO A 38 14.50 0.15 -15.75
CA PRO A 38 14.43 -1.19 -16.31
C PRO A 38 15.17 -2.23 -15.45
N GLY A 39 14.47 -3.30 -15.05
CA GLY A 39 15.04 -4.41 -14.27
C GLY A 39 15.10 -4.18 -12.76
N ASP A 40 14.88 -2.95 -12.29
CA ASP A 40 14.78 -2.63 -10.87
C ASP A 40 13.67 -3.47 -10.21
N LEU A 41 13.90 -3.87 -8.97
CA LEU A 41 12.93 -4.60 -8.18
C LEU A 41 12.01 -3.63 -7.43
N ALA A 42 10.70 -3.86 -7.51
CA ALA A 42 9.72 -3.14 -6.71
C ALA A 42 8.83 -4.10 -5.92
N PHE A 43 8.50 -3.74 -4.69
CA PHE A 43 7.51 -4.44 -3.88
C PHE A 43 6.19 -3.65 -3.88
N ASP A 44 5.08 -4.33 -4.17
CA ASP A 44 3.71 -3.79 -4.11
C ASP A 44 2.98 -4.51 -2.96
N ILE A 45 3.00 -3.91 -1.77
CA ILE A 45 2.43 -4.48 -0.55
C ILE A 45 0.98 -4.02 -0.40
N GLY A 46 0.04 -4.97 -0.50
CA GLY A 46 -1.39 -4.68 -0.64
C GLY A 46 -1.80 -4.53 -2.10
N ALA A 47 -1.43 -5.52 -2.93
CA ALA A 47 -1.56 -5.42 -4.39
C ALA A 47 -3.03 -5.30 -4.87
N HIS A 48 -4.01 -5.79 -4.10
CA HIS A 48 -5.44 -5.69 -4.38
C HIS A 48 -5.77 -6.25 -5.79
N VAL A 49 -6.33 -5.44 -6.69
CA VAL A 49 -6.56 -5.82 -8.10
C VAL A 49 -5.36 -5.51 -9.03
N GLY A 50 -4.17 -5.27 -8.48
CA GLY A 50 -2.89 -5.24 -9.22
C GLY A 50 -2.67 -4.02 -10.12
N ASN A 51 -3.27 -2.87 -9.83
CA ASN A 51 -3.07 -1.66 -10.65
C ASN A 51 -1.67 -1.06 -10.46
N ARG A 52 -1.19 -1.02 -9.22
CA ARG A 52 0.15 -0.50 -8.88
C ARG A 52 1.22 -1.41 -9.46
N THR A 53 1.08 -2.73 -9.25
CA THR A 53 1.89 -3.75 -9.92
C THR A 53 2.00 -3.53 -11.43
N ARG A 54 0.88 -3.35 -12.16
CA ARG A 54 0.91 -3.09 -13.61
C ARG A 54 1.64 -1.80 -13.98
N ALA A 55 1.40 -0.73 -13.23
CA ALA A 55 2.06 0.54 -13.50
C ALA A 55 3.57 0.46 -13.27
N LEU A 56 4.02 -0.27 -12.26
CA LEU A 56 5.44 -0.53 -11.98
C LEU A 56 6.10 -1.38 -13.08
N LEU A 57 5.43 -2.43 -13.53
CA LEU A 57 5.90 -3.23 -14.67
C LEU A 57 5.99 -2.39 -15.96
N ALA A 58 4.97 -1.56 -16.24
CA ALA A 58 4.98 -0.64 -17.38
C ALA A 58 6.02 0.50 -17.26
N ALA A 59 6.53 0.73 -16.05
CA ALA A 59 7.69 1.59 -15.80
C ALA A 59 9.04 0.88 -16.02
N GLY A 60 9.03 -0.45 -16.20
CA GLY A 60 10.22 -1.27 -16.48
C GLY A 60 10.72 -2.10 -15.31
N ALA A 61 10.09 -2.01 -14.14
CA ALA A 61 10.47 -2.80 -12.97
C ALA A 61 10.08 -4.28 -13.13
N ARG A 62 10.70 -5.14 -12.32
CA ARG A 62 10.14 -6.44 -11.92
C ARG A 62 9.43 -6.26 -10.58
N VAL A 63 8.32 -6.94 -10.36
CA VAL A 63 7.47 -6.67 -9.19
C VAL A 63 7.24 -7.92 -8.35
N VAL A 64 7.36 -7.79 -7.03
CA VAL A 64 6.79 -8.73 -6.07
C VAL A 64 5.49 -8.11 -5.54
N ALA A 65 4.36 -8.66 -5.97
CA ALA A 65 3.04 -8.26 -5.55
C ALA A 65 2.64 -9.10 -4.33
N VAL A 66 2.30 -8.46 -3.22
CA VAL A 66 1.96 -9.13 -1.96
C VAL A 66 0.50 -8.86 -1.64
N GLU A 67 -0.30 -9.92 -1.50
CA GLU A 67 -1.74 -9.82 -1.27
C GLU A 67 -2.21 -10.92 -0.30
N PRO A 68 -2.75 -10.55 0.88
CA PRO A 68 -3.20 -11.52 1.86
C PRO A 68 -4.62 -12.03 1.65
N GLN A 69 -5.52 -11.34 0.94
CA GLN A 69 -6.94 -11.72 0.88
C GLN A 69 -7.24 -12.77 -0.19
N GLY A 70 -7.90 -13.87 0.18
CA GLY A 70 -8.11 -15.02 -0.71
C GLY A 70 -8.76 -14.65 -2.05
N LEU A 71 -9.77 -13.77 -2.01
CA LEU A 71 -10.47 -13.28 -3.20
C LEU A 71 -9.51 -12.63 -4.22
N PHE A 72 -8.59 -11.79 -3.76
CA PHE A 72 -7.66 -11.09 -4.63
C PHE A 72 -6.46 -11.95 -5.02
N ARG A 73 -6.00 -12.85 -4.14
CA ARG A 73 -4.97 -13.84 -4.49
C ARG A 73 -5.42 -14.70 -5.66
N ASP A 74 -6.63 -15.24 -5.60
CA ASP A 74 -7.21 -16.07 -6.67
C ASP A 74 -7.36 -15.29 -7.98
N PHE A 75 -7.74 -14.03 -7.89
CA PHE A 75 -7.82 -13.15 -9.05
C PHE A 75 -6.43 -12.89 -9.65
N LEU A 76 -5.49 -12.39 -8.85
CA LEU A 76 -4.13 -12.03 -9.27
C LEU A 76 -3.36 -13.22 -9.83
N ARG A 77 -3.53 -14.43 -9.30
CA ARG A 77 -2.88 -15.64 -9.82
C ARG A 77 -3.17 -15.89 -11.30
N ARG A 78 -4.34 -15.46 -11.79
CA ARG A 78 -4.77 -15.64 -13.19
C ARG A 78 -4.47 -14.44 -14.07
N ASP A 79 -4.23 -13.29 -13.47
CA ASP A 79 -4.37 -12.00 -14.13
C ASP A 79 -3.10 -11.13 -14.04
N LEU A 80 -2.14 -11.47 -13.18
CA LEU A 80 -0.85 -10.80 -13.14
C LEU A 80 -0.07 -11.04 -14.45
N PRO A 81 0.45 -9.97 -15.07
CA PRO A 81 1.26 -10.09 -16.29
C PRO A 81 2.66 -10.68 -15.99
N PRO A 82 3.38 -11.16 -17.03
CA PRO A 82 4.77 -11.59 -16.89
C PRO A 82 5.65 -10.52 -16.24
N GLY A 83 6.61 -10.95 -15.41
CA GLY A 83 7.50 -10.06 -14.66
C GLY A 83 7.01 -9.69 -13.25
N ALA A 84 5.78 -10.07 -12.88
CA ALA A 84 5.31 -10.06 -11.51
C ALA A 84 5.41 -11.45 -10.85
N VAL A 85 5.75 -11.46 -9.56
CA VAL A 85 5.65 -12.62 -8.67
C VAL A 85 4.59 -12.31 -7.63
N LEU A 86 3.65 -13.23 -7.41
CA LEU A 86 2.64 -13.13 -6.35
C LEU A 86 3.16 -13.79 -5.07
N VAL A 87 3.09 -13.08 -3.96
CA VAL A 87 3.29 -13.62 -2.61
C VAL A 87 1.95 -13.58 -1.87
N GLU A 88 1.49 -14.76 -1.48
CA GLU A 88 0.20 -14.98 -0.83
C GLU A 88 0.30 -14.86 0.70
N ALA A 89 0.68 -13.67 1.17
CA ALA A 89 0.85 -13.38 2.58
C ALA A 89 0.52 -11.91 2.87
N ALA A 90 0.36 -11.59 4.14
CA ALA A 90 0.46 -10.23 4.64
C ALA A 90 1.91 -9.89 4.97
N VAL A 91 2.20 -8.60 5.12
CA VAL A 91 3.49 -8.13 5.63
C VAL A 91 3.29 -7.41 6.96
N GLY A 92 4.14 -7.73 7.94
CA GLY A 92 4.09 -7.13 9.27
C GLY A 92 5.43 -7.18 9.99
N ALA A 93 5.43 -6.84 11.28
CA ALA A 93 6.65 -6.68 12.07
C ALA A 93 7.39 -8.01 12.32
N ARG A 94 6.66 -9.13 12.34
CA ARG A 94 7.16 -10.47 12.63
C ARG A 94 6.45 -11.49 11.75
N ALA A 95 7.16 -12.56 11.40
CA ALA A 95 6.56 -13.69 10.70
C ALA A 95 5.59 -14.45 11.62
N GLY A 96 4.53 -15.03 11.04
CA GLY A 96 3.53 -15.78 11.79
C GLY A 96 2.21 -15.89 11.03
N SER A 97 1.09 -15.88 11.76
CA SER A 97 -0.26 -15.77 11.21
C SER A 97 -1.01 -14.62 11.88
N ALA A 98 -1.98 -14.05 11.17
CA ALA A 98 -2.85 -13.00 11.68
C ALA A 98 -4.26 -13.11 11.08
N ARG A 99 -5.22 -12.43 11.72
CA ARG A 99 -6.61 -12.39 11.27
C ARG A 99 -6.88 -11.11 10.50
N LEU A 100 -7.13 -11.25 9.20
CA LEU A 100 -7.53 -10.16 8.31
C LEU A 100 -9.03 -9.91 8.46
N ALA A 101 -9.40 -8.70 8.89
CA ALA A 101 -10.80 -8.28 8.88
C ALA A 101 -11.22 -7.94 7.45
N VAL A 102 -12.25 -8.61 6.94
CA VAL A 102 -12.68 -8.53 5.55
C VAL A 102 -14.05 -7.86 5.45
N SER A 103 -14.15 -6.87 4.56
CA SER A 103 -15.42 -6.29 4.11
C SER A 103 -15.78 -6.85 2.73
N ARG A 104 -16.69 -7.83 2.66
CA ARG A 104 -16.96 -8.52 1.38
C ARG A 104 -17.48 -7.59 0.27
N LEU A 105 -18.25 -6.56 0.63
CA LEU A 105 -18.81 -5.58 -0.32
C LEU A 105 -17.89 -4.40 -0.61
N HIS A 106 -16.93 -4.11 0.27
CA HIS A 106 -15.93 -3.05 0.09
C HIS A 106 -14.55 -3.63 0.38
N PRO A 107 -14.09 -4.59 -0.44
CA PRO A 107 -12.91 -5.39 -0.12
C PRO A 107 -11.61 -4.57 -0.11
N THR A 108 -11.63 -3.38 -0.71
CA THR A 108 -10.55 -2.38 -0.63
C THR A 108 -10.14 -2.04 0.79
N VAL A 109 -11.08 -2.02 1.75
CA VAL A 109 -10.79 -1.58 3.14
C VAL A 109 -10.54 -2.73 4.11
N SER A 110 -10.14 -3.91 3.60
CA SER A 110 -9.78 -5.05 4.45
C SER A 110 -8.44 -4.77 5.13
N SER A 111 -8.31 -5.07 6.42
CA SER A 111 -7.15 -4.63 7.21
C SER A 111 -6.78 -5.62 8.32
N LEU A 112 -5.47 -5.67 8.63
CA LEU A 112 -4.92 -6.37 9.79
C LEU A 112 -4.78 -5.47 11.03
N ALA A 113 -5.00 -4.16 10.89
CA ALA A 113 -4.79 -3.23 11.99
C ALA A 113 -5.85 -3.44 13.10
N PRO A 114 -5.43 -3.69 14.36
CA PRO A 114 -6.37 -3.87 15.46
C PRO A 114 -7.30 -2.67 15.62
N GLY A 115 -8.61 -2.94 15.72
CA GLY A 115 -9.63 -1.89 15.87
C GLY A 115 -9.85 -1.00 14.63
N PHE A 116 -9.20 -1.29 13.50
CA PHE A 116 -9.37 -0.52 12.26
C PHE A 116 -10.82 -0.48 11.80
N ALA A 117 -11.48 -1.63 11.75
CA ALA A 117 -12.89 -1.74 11.36
C ALA A 117 -13.80 -0.83 12.22
N ALA A 118 -13.56 -0.80 13.54
CA ALA A 118 -14.33 0.05 14.46
C ALA A 118 -14.03 1.54 14.24
N ARG A 119 -12.75 1.90 14.07
CA ARG A 119 -12.34 3.29 13.81
C ARG A 119 -12.90 3.81 12.49
N MET A 120 -12.82 3.00 11.43
CA MET A 120 -13.36 3.37 10.12
C MET A 120 -14.88 3.40 10.12
N ALA A 121 -15.57 2.51 10.82
CA ALA A 121 -17.04 2.58 10.95
C ALA A 121 -17.53 3.91 11.56
N ALA A 122 -16.71 4.55 12.41
CA ALA A 122 -17.00 5.87 12.98
C ALA A 122 -16.60 7.05 12.07
N ALA A 123 -15.84 6.81 11.00
CA ALA A 123 -15.35 7.86 10.11
C ALA A 123 -16.42 8.31 9.08
N PRO A 124 -16.51 9.62 8.76
CA PRO A 124 -17.37 10.11 7.68
C PRO A 124 -17.08 9.40 6.36
N GLY A 125 -18.13 8.93 5.68
CA GLY A 125 -18.00 8.17 4.42
C GLY A 125 -17.94 6.64 4.57
N PHE A 126 -17.70 6.12 5.78
CA PHE A 126 -17.54 4.68 6.03
C PHE A 126 -18.61 4.06 6.92
N ALA A 127 -19.59 4.85 7.40
CA ALA A 127 -20.66 4.39 8.30
C ALA A 127 -21.52 3.21 7.78
N ARG A 128 -21.56 3.01 6.45
CA ARG A 128 -22.28 1.89 5.79
C ARG A 128 -21.39 0.70 5.45
N VAL A 129 -20.08 0.78 5.71
CA VAL A 129 -19.15 -0.33 5.49
C VAL A 129 -19.27 -1.32 6.64
N ARG A 130 -19.13 -2.60 6.33
CA ARG A 130 -19.25 -3.71 7.28
C ARG A 130 -18.08 -4.66 7.04
N TRP A 131 -17.30 -4.90 8.09
CA TRP A 131 -16.33 -5.98 8.14
C TRP A 131 -17.07 -7.20 8.66
N ASP A 132 -17.44 -8.09 7.74
CA ASP A 132 -18.43 -9.14 7.95
C ASP A 132 -17.84 -10.55 7.78
N ALA A 133 -16.51 -10.64 7.69
CA ALA A 133 -15.74 -11.87 7.67
C ALA A 133 -14.34 -11.64 8.27
N GLU A 134 -13.70 -12.74 8.69
CA GLU A 134 -12.28 -12.80 9.04
C GLU A 134 -11.61 -13.91 8.21
N GLU A 135 -10.38 -13.67 7.77
CA GLU A 135 -9.54 -14.68 7.12
C GLU A 135 -8.23 -14.83 7.89
N GLU A 136 -7.83 -16.06 8.23
CA GLU A 136 -6.48 -16.31 8.75
C GLU A 136 -5.48 -16.30 7.59
N VAL A 137 -4.43 -15.49 7.72
CA VAL A 137 -3.43 -15.29 6.67
C VAL A 137 -2.03 -15.44 7.25
N ALA A 138 -1.11 -15.96 6.44
CA ALA A 138 0.32 -15.96 6.77
C ALA A 138 0.85 -14.52 6.78
N VAL A 139 1.80 -14.24 7.67
CA VAL A 139 2.50 -12.97 7.78
C VAL A 139 3.99 -13.21 7.56
N VAL A 140 4.60 -12.40 6.68
CA VAL A 140 6.05 -12.32 6.47
C VAL A 140 6.56 -10.92 6.83
N THR A 141 7.87 -10.74 6.91
CA THR A 141 8.48 -9.41 7.12
C THR A 141 9.01 -8.83 5.81
N LEU A 142 9.21 -7.51 5.76
CA LEU A 142 9.91 -6.90 4.63
C LEU A 142 11.32 -7.47 4.46
N ASP A 143 12.04 -7.75 5.55
CA ASP A 143 13.36 -8.39 5.45
C ASP A 143 13.31 -9.81 4.89
N ALA A 144 12.26 -10.59 5.19
CA ALA A 144 12.08 -11.91 4.60
C ALA A 144 11.84 -11.82 3.09
N LEU A 145 11.03 -10.85 2.63
CA LEU A 145 10.85 -10.57 1.21
C LEU A 145 12.16 -10.14 0.54
N ILE A 146 12.94 -9.28 1.20
CA ILE A 146 14.25 -8.85 0.69
C ILE A 146 15.21 -10.04 0.59
N ALA A 147 15.22 -10.93 1.58
CA ALA A 147 16.07 -12.11 1.58
C ALA A 147 15.70 -13.08 0.43
N ALA A 148 14.40 -13.23 0.14
CA ALA A 148 13.91 -14.14 -0.90
C ALA A 148 14.04 -13.57 -2.32
N HIS A 149 13.86 -12.26 -2.50
CA HIS A 149 13.70 -11.65 -3.82
C HIS A 149 14.78 -10.63 -4.19
N GLY A 150 15.60 -10.19 -3.22
CA GLY A 150 16.60 -9.14 -3.38
C GLY A 150 16.14 -7.80 -2.81
N VAL A 151 17.08 -6.84 -2.74
CA VAL A 151 16.80 -5.49 -2.23
C VAL A 151 15.98 -4.70 -3.26
N PRO A 152 14.76 -4.23 -2.93
CA PRO A 152 13.96 -3.45 -3.84
C PRO A 152 14.51 -2.04 -3.99
N ARG A 153 14.42 -1.48 -5.20
CA ARG A 153 14.56 -0.05 -5.44
C ARG A 153 13.42 0.72 -4.79
N PHE A 154 12.21 0.16 -4.82
CA PHE A 154 10.98 0.81 -4.37
C PHE A 154 10.05 -0.14 -3.63
N VAL A 155 9.47 0.32 -2.52
CA VAL A 155 8.41 -0.40 -1.78
C VAL A 155 7.19 0.49 -1.70
N LYS A 156 6.07 0.09 -2.32
CA LYS A 156 4.75 0.69 -2.08
C LYS A 156 4.02 -0.11 -1.02
N ILE A 157 3.46 0.57 -0.03
CA ILE A 157 2.68 0.01 1.08
C ILE A 157 1.29 0.64 1.04
N ASP A 158 0.26 -0.20 1.00
CA ASP A 158 -1.15 0.19 0.84
C ASP A 158 -1.99 -0.90 1.54
N VAL A 159 -1.97 -0.90 2.88
CA VAL A 159 -2.51 -2.02 3.70
C VAL A 159 -3.53 -1.56 4.72
N GLU A 160 -4.15 -0.40 4.47
CA GLU A 160 -5.31 0.11 5.18
C GLU A 160 -5.07 0.19 6.70
N GLY A 161 -4.06 0.97 7.12
CA GLY A 161 -3.80 1.27 8.53
C GLY A 161 -2.80 0.34 9.22
N HIS A 162 -2.23 -0.65 8.50
CA HIS A 162 -1.19 -1.55 8.99
C HIS A 162 0.24 -1.17 8.51
N GLU A 163 0.40 0.03 7.95
CA GLU A 163 1.65 0.49 7.32
C GLU A 163 2.83 0.53 8.30
N ALA A 164 2.58 0.96 9.54
CA ALA A 164 3.62 1.06 10.57
C ALA A 164 4.18 -0.32 10.95
N GLU A 165 3.32 -1.35 11.02
CA GLU A 165 3.72 -2.72 11.32
C GLU A 165 4.51 -3.34 10.14
N VAL A 166 4.12 -3.04 8.89
CA VAL A 166 4.89 -3.44 7.71
C VAL A 166 6.32 -2.89 7.80
N LEU A 167 6.48 -1.60 8.12
CA LEU A 167 7.78 -0.94 8.24
C LEU A 167 8.58 -1.37 9.48
N ALA A 168 7.91 -1.80 10.55
CA ALA A 168 8.60 -2.37 11.71
C ALA A 168 9.35 -3.66 11.34
N GLY A 169 8.89 -4.40 10.32
CA GLY A 169 9.54 -5.59 9.78
C GLY A 169 10.69 -5.34 8.78
N LEU A 170 11.14 -4.08 8.65
CA LEU A 170 12.29 -3.69 7.82
C LEU A 170 13.45 -3.23 8.70
N THR A 171 14.60 -3.89 8.67
CA THR A 171 15.76 -3.57 9.51
C THR A 171 16.87 -2.79 8.80
N ARG A 172 16.72 -2.51 7.51
CA ARG A 172 17.71 -1.79 6.69
C ARG A 172 17.05 -0.73 5.82
N PRO A 173 17.73 0.38 5.51
CA PRO A 173 17.19 1.36 4.58
C PRO A 173 17.04 0.76 3.18
N VAL A 174 15.98 1.17 2.48
CA VAL A 174 15.77 0.92 1.04
C VAL A 174 15.66 2.26 0.30
N PRO A 175 16.03 2.35 -0.98
CA PRO A 175 16.17 3.63 -1.68
C PRO A 175 14.87 4.46 -1.71
N TRP A 176 13.73 3.80 -1.93
CA TRP A 176 12.43 4.46 -1.96
C TRP A 176 11.36 3.66 -1.23
N VAL A 177 10.53 4.36 -0.47
CA VAL A 177 9.32 3.84 0.18
C VAL A 177 8.16 4.79 -0.10
N ALA A 178 6.98 4.25 -0.39
CA ALA A 178 5.75 5.01 -0.35
C ALA A 178 4.73 4.28 0.51
N PHE A 179 3.98 4.99 1.34
CA PHE A 179 2.93 4.42 2.16
C PHE A 179 1.67 5.29 2.12
N GLU A 180 0.50 4.65 2.14
CA GLU A 180 -0.78 5.35 2.20
C GLU A 180 -0.95 6.04 3.55
N VAL A 181 -1.54 7.23 3.53
CA VAL A 181 -1.97 7.95 4.73
C VAL A 181 -3.48 8.09 4.73
N LEU A 182 -4.08 7.54 5.78
CA LEU A 182 -5.49 7.67 6.08
C LEU A 182 -5.70 8.87 7.02
N PRO A 183 -6.52 9.87 6.66
CA PRO A 183 -6.80 11.02 7.53
C PRO A 183 -7.35 10.62 8.92
N ALA A 184 -8.02 9.47 9.01
CA ALA A 184 -8.57 8.94 10.25
C ALA A 184 -7.52 8.26 11.17
N ALA A 185 -6.27 8.09 10.71
CA ALA A 185 -5.22 7.38 11.44
C ALA A 185 -3.86 8.10 11.41
N PRO A 186 -3.77 9.38 11.85
CA PRO A 186 -2.53 10.17 11.77
C PRO A 186 -1.35 9.55 12.56
N ALA A 187 -1.63 8.84 13.66
CA ALA A 187 -0.61 8.16 14.45
C ALA A 187 0.14 7.07 13.66
N VAL A 188 -0.51 6.42 12.68
CA VAL A 188 0.14 5.42 11.83
C VAL A 188 1.18 6.08 10.93
N ALA A 189 0.83 7.22 10.32
CA ALA A 189 1.78 7.98 9.50
C ALA A 189 2.98 8.49 10.31
N GLN A 190 2.73 8.97 11.55
CA GLN A 190 3.80 9.37 12.48
C GLN A 190 4.76 8.21 12.77
N ALA A 191 4.23 7.02 13.08
CA ALA A 191 5.04 5.83 13.31
C ALA A 191 5.84 5.41 12.06
N CYS A 192 5.24 5.50 10.87
CA CYS A 192 5.94 5.22 9.60
C CYS A 192 7.12 6.16 9.37
N VAL A 193 6.91 7.48 9.53
CA VAL A 193 7.96 8.49 9.38
C VAL A 193 9.07 8.28 10.41
N ALA A 194 8.72 8.06 11.68
CA ALA A 194 9.69 7.77 12.73
C ALA A 194 10.51 6.50 12.42
N ARG A 195 9.86 5.44 11.92
CA ARG A 195 10.55 4.22 11.54
C ARG A 195 11.54 4.45 10.41
N LEU A 196 11.15 5.13 9.33
CA LEU A 196 12.05 5.43 8.22
C LEU A 196 13.21 6.33 8.66
N ALA A 197 12.95 7.36 9.48
CA ALA A 197 14.00 8.22 10.04
C ALA A 197 15.01 7.45 10.91
N SER A 198 14.58 6.38 11.59
CA SER A 198 15.49 5.51 12.35
C SER A 198 16.39 4.62 11.47
N LEU A 199 15.98 4.37 10.21
CA LEU A 199 16.70 3.49 9.28
C LEU A 199 17.72 4.24 8.41
N GLY A 200 17.52 5.55 8.21
CA GLY A 200 18.41 6.36 7.38
C GLY A 200 17.95 7.80 7.23
N ARG A 201 18.75 8.60 6.52
CA ARG A 201 18.43 10.00 6.22
C ARG A 201 17.46 10.06 5.06
N TYR A 202 16.16 10.03 5.34
CA TYR A 202 15.12 10.17 4.31
C TYR A 202 14.74 11.63 4.09
N ARG A 203 14.37 11.93 2.85
CA ARG A 203 13.62 13.12 2.46
C ARG A 203 12.22 12.71 2.04
N PHE A 204 11.23 13.54 2.34
CA PHE A 204 9.83 13.19 2.17
C PHE A 204 9.09 14.12 1.21
N ASN A 205 8.07 13.61 0.55
CA ASN A 205 7.10 14.37 -0.23
C ASN A 205 5.74 13.66 -0.16
N LEU A 206 4.70 14.30 -0.70
CA LEU A 206 3.33 13.79 -0.68
C LEU A 206 2.77 13.70 -2.10
N VAL A 207 1.97 12.68 -2.36
CA VAL A 207 1.01 12.67 -3.46
C VAL A 207 -0.41 12.79 -2.90
N ALA A 208 -1.15 13.84 -3.27
CA ALA A 208 -2.51 14.07 -2.80
C ALA A 208 -3.56 13.46 -3.75
N GLY A 209 -4.44 12.60 -3.22
CA GLY A 209 -5.48 11.92 -3.99
C GLY A 209 -4.92 11.08 -5.14
N GLU A 210 -5.66 11.00 -6.25
CA GLU A 210 -5.31 10.13 -7.38
C GLU A 210 -4.38 10.76 -8.43
N ARG A 211 -3.83 11.96 -8.18
CA ARG A 211 -2.95 12.64 -9.14
C ARG A 211 -1.49 12.32 -8.83
N PRO A 212 -0.79 11.49 -9.63
CA PRO A 212 0.58 11.08 -9.34
C PRO A 212 1.57 12.21 -9.67
N VAL A 213 1.55 13.26 -8.86
CA VAL A 213 2.43 14.42 -8.88
C VAL A 213 2.73 14.77 -7.43
N PHE A 214 4.00 15.06 -7.15
CA PHE A 214 4.41 15.52 -5.83
C PHE A 214 3.77 16.86 -5.50
N ALA A 215 3.14 16.94 -4.34
CA ALA A 215 2.36 18.09 -3.90
C ALA A 215 3.24 19.17 -3.26
N LEU A 216 4.38 18.80 -2.67
CA LEU A 216 5.31 19.76 -2.09
C LEU A 216 6.31 20.21 -3.16
N PRO A 217 6.62 21.52 -3.23
CA PRO A 217 7.59 22.05 -4.19
C PRO A 217 8.99 21.48 -3.94
N ASP A 218 9.34 21.29 -2.66
CA ASP A 218 10.61 20.72 -2.21
C ASP A 218 10.40 19.46 -1.37
N TRP A 219 11.39 18.59 -1.41
CA TRP A 219 11.44 17.43 -0.52
C TRP A 219 11.85 17.85 0.90
N CYS A 220 11.06 17.48 1.91
CA CYS A 220 11.20 17.98 3.28
C CYS A 220 11.79 16.94 4.25
N SER A 221 12.02 17.37 5.50
CA SER A 221 12.44 16.49 6.61
C SER A 221 11.26 15.70 7.18
N ALA A 222 11.55 14.83 8.16
CA ALA A 222 10.52 14.11 8.92
C ALA A 222 9.54 15.08 9.61
N GLU A 223 10.04 16.13 10.25
CA GLU A 223 9.22 17.15 10.89
C GLU A 223 8.36 17.89 9.86
N GLY A 224 8.97 18.26 8.73
CA GLY A 224 8.28 18.97 7.66
C GLY A 224 7.13 18.18 7.04
N ILE A 225 7.29 16.86 6.84
CA ILE A 225 6.20 16.03 6.29
C ILE A 225 5.08 15.85 7.30
N LEU A 226 5.38 15.74 8.60
CA LEU A 226 4.36 15.62 9.64
C LEU A 226 3.50 16.89 9.73
N SER A 227 4.11 18.08 9.68
CA SER A 227 3.36 19.35 9.60
C SER A 227 2.53 19.46 8.33
N ALA A 228 3.02 18.98 7.19
CA ALA A 228 2.27 18.98 5.95
C ALA A 228 1.05 18.04 6.00
N LEU A 229 1.17 16.88 6.65
CA LEU A 229 0.07 15.93 6.85
C LEU A 229 -1.02 16.49 7.77
N GLU A 230 -0.64 17.21 8.83
CA GLU A 230 -1.60 17.91 9.69
C GLU A 230 -2.43 18.93 8.90
N ALA A 231 -1.78 19.72 8.03
CA ALA A 231 -2.46 20.65 7.15
C ALA A 231 -3.36 19.95 6.12
N GLN A 232 -2.92 18.80 5.57
CA GLN A 232 -3.73 18.03 4.62
C GLN A 232 -4.93 17.35 5.28
N ALA A 233 -4.83 16.89 6.53
CA ALA A 233 -5.93 16.24 7.24
C ALA A 233 -7.17 17.14 7.27
N ALA A 234 -7.00 18.46 7.35
CA ALA A 234 -8.08 19.44 7.25
C ALA A 234 -8.83 19.39 5.90
N SER A 235 -8.20 18.90 4.83
CA SER A 235 -8.83 18.72 3.52
C SER A 235 -9.58 17.39 3.35
N GLY A 236 -9.39 16.43 4.28
CA GLY A 236 -10.04 15.12 4.28
C GLY A 236 -9.67 14.19 3.13
N ARG A 237 -8.66 14.53 2.31
CA ARG A 237 -8.28 13.74 1.13
C ARG A 237 -7.19 12.71 1.48
N PRO A 238 -7.38 11.42 1.13
CA PRO A 238 -6.33 10.42 1.26
C PRO A 238 -5.17 10.73 0.29
N GLY A 239 -4.01 10.15 0.56
CA GLY A 239 -2.83 10.31 -0.26
C GLY A 239 -1.71 9.39 0.19
N ASP A 240 -0.56 9.53 -0.45
CA ASP A 240 0.63 8.74 -0.16
C ASP A 240 1.77 9.66 0.28
N VAL A 241 2.50 9.25 1.31
CA VAL A 241 3.81 9.82 1.61
C VAL A 241 4.85 9.03 0.84
N TYR A 242 5.75 9.74 0.14
CA TYR A 242 6.92 9.19 -0.50
C TYR A 242 8.16 9.59 0.29
N ALA A 243 9.00 8.61 0.57
CA ALA A 243 10.29 8.77 1.23
C ALA A 243 11.40 8.31 0.29
N ARG A 244 12.38 9.17 0.06
CA ARG A 244 13.59 8.88 -0.70
C ARG A 244 14.79 8.94 0.22
N LEU A 245 15.60 7.89 0.23
CA LEU A 245 16.86 7.90 0.95
C LEU A 245 17.77 8.96 0.32
N ALA A 246 18.26 9.90 1.14
CA ALA A 246 19.23 10.88 0.68
C ALA A 246 20.59 10.21 0.52
N ASP A 247 21.31 10.57 -0.54
CA ASP A 247 22.71 10.18 -0.68
C ASP A 247 23.51 10.76 0.51
N GLY A 248 24.41 9.93 1.04
CA GLY A 248 25.24 10.26 2.21
C GLY A 248 26.24 11.37 1.96
#